data_AF-H9NIE0-F1
#
_entry.id   AF-H9NIE0-F1
#
_cell.length_a   1.000
_cell.length_b   1.000
_cell.length_c   1.000
_cell.angle_alpha   90.00
_cell.angle_beta   90.00
_cell.angle_gamma   90.00
#
_symmetry.space_group_name_H-M   'P 1'
#
loop_
_entity.id
_entity.type
_entity.pdbx_description
1 polymer ?
#
loop_
_entity_poly.entity_id
_entity_poly.type
_entity_poly.pdbx_seq_one_letter_code
_entity_poly.pdbx_strand_id
1 'polypeptide(L)'
;RIYYLMRSQPPLIHLMVSKYLDFTGDYDYLRKVIPTLESEFAFWQQKRMIDVKKNGRTYKMGHYAVNSTRPRPESYREDYEQAQLLPEKSRDFFYNNIKAGAESGWDFSNRWCIADNNNRTLSLLNISTQHIIPVDLNAILQQNARLLGEFHSLLGNNAKSQYYHKVASQLQMAIDNVLWNEEEGTWLDYDMKNEKPRHAFYPSNLAPLYTRSYNRLQRKRYALSIVKYLKTQNIDTFLGGTPTSLNYTGE
;
A
#
# COMPACT_ATOMS: atom_id res chain seq x y z
N ARG A 1 15.17 -15.48 4.15
CA ARG A 1 15.35 -16.67 3.28
C ARG A 1 15.74 -16.20 1.88
N ILE A 2 16.56 -16.95 1.13
CA ILE A 2 17.08 -16.52 -0.18
C ILE A 2 15.95 -16.22 -1.19
N TYR A 3 14.89 -17.02 -1.19
CA TYR A 3 13.75 -16.85 -2.09
C TYR A 3 12.89 -15.59 -1.83
N TYR A 4 13.18 -14.81 -0.78
CA TYR A 4 12.54 -13.52 -0.51
C TYR A 4 13.35 -12.31 -0.99
N LEU A 5 14.59 -12.48 -1.48
CA LEU A 5 15.47 -11.36 -1.88
C LEU A 5 14.91 -10.48 -3.02
N MET A 6 13.93 -10.99 -3.79
CA MET A 6 13.33 -10.27 -4.92
C MET A 6 12.12 -9.38 -4.52
N ARG A 7 11.71 -9.39 -3.25
CA ARG A 7 10.54 -8.65 -2.78
C ARG A 7 10.73 -8.14 -1.36
N SER A 8 9.91 -7.17 -0.98
CA SER A 8 9.85 -6.62 0.38
C SER A 8 8.57 -7.08 1.10
N GLN A 9 8.15 -6.30 2.08
CA GLN A 9 6.85 -6.29 2.76
C GLN A 9 6.46 -4.83 3.09
N PRO A 10 5.24 -4.53 3.58
CA PRO A 10 4.87 -3.16 3.97
C PRO A 10 5.96 -2.48 4.84
N PRO A 11 6.49 -1.30 4.46
CA PRO A 11 7.74 -0.79 5.01
C PRO A 11 7.58 -0.06 6.34
N LEU A 12 7.56 -0.82 7.43
CA LEU A 12 7.26 -0.32 8.77
C LEU A 12 8.50 0.01 9.63
N ILE A 13 9.73 -0.20 9.14
CA ILE A 13 10.95 0.02 9.96
C ILE A 13 11.09 1.47 10.44
N HIS A 14 10.64 2.45 9.67
CA HIS A 14 10.63 3.87 10.07
C HIS A 14 9.76 4.09 11.31
N LEU A 15 8.56 3.48 11.32
CA LEU A 15 7.67 3.52 12.47
C LEU A 15 8.25 2.76 13.66
N MET A 16 8.91 1.62 13.44
CA MET A 16 9.60 0.88 14.50
C MET A 16 10.69 1.72 15.15
N VAL A 17 11.53 2.40 14.36
CA VAL A 17 12.56 3.32 14.87
C VAL A 17 11.92 4.49 15.60
N SER A 18 10.85 5.09 15.08
CA SER A 18 10.11 6.16 15.78
C SER A 18 9.63 5.70 17.15
N LYS A 19 9.02 4.51 17.26
CA LYS A 19 8.51 3.98 18.53
C LYS A 19 9.64 3.65 19.51
N TYR A 20 10.76 3.14 19.01
CA TYR A 20 11.96 2.92 19.82
C TYR A 20 12.49 4.25 20.39
N LEU A 21 12.57 5.29 19.57
CA LEU A 21 13.04 6.61 19.99
C LEU A 21 12.08 7.31 20.95
N ASP A 22 10.76 7.20 20.73
CA ASP A 22 9.73 7.71 21.66
C ASP A 22 9.94 7.16 23.09
N PHE A 23 10.43 5.91 23.20
CA PHE A 23 10.70 5.26 24.48
C PHE A 23 12.09 5.54 25.05
N THR A 24 13.12 5.55 24.20
CA THR A 24 14.54 5.56 24.65
C THR A 24 15.20 6.93 24.58
N GLY A 25 14.78 7.82 23.67
CA GLY A 25 15.51 9.05 23.36
C GLY A 25 16.91 8.83 22.77
N ASP A 26 17.23 7.64 22.27
CA ASP A 26 18.57 7.26 21.81
C ASP A 26 18.91 7.84 20.42
N TYR A 27 19.30 9.12 20.41
CA TYR A 27 19.69 9.83 19.18
C TYR A 27 21.00 9.31 18.56
N ASP A 28 21.85 8.63 19.34
CA ASP A 28 23.07 8.00 18.81
C ASP A 28 22.73 6.78 17.96
N TYR A 29 21.75 5.98 18.39
CA TYR A 29 21.16 4.94 17.54
C TYR A 29 20.51 5.54 16.30
N LEU A 30 19.75 6.64 16.44
CA LEU A 30 19.15 7.30 15.27
C LEU A 30 20.22 7.69 14.24
N ARG A 31 21.34 8.27 14.68
CA ARG A 31 22.46 8.66 13.79
C ARG A 31 23.06 7.47 13.04
N LYS A 32 23.10 6.28 13.68
CA LYS A 32 23.60 5.05 13.08
C LYS A 32 22.62 4.43 12.08
N VAL A 33 21.31 4.47 12.37
CA VAL A 33 20.28 3.77 11.58
C VAL A 33 19.72 4.62 10.43
N ILE A 34 19.84 5.95 10.49
CA ILE A 34 19.25 6.82 9.47
C ILE A 34 19.67 6.50 8.02
N PRO A 35 20.92 6.09 7.70
CA PRO A 35 21.27 5.71 6.32
C PRO A 35 20.51 4.47 5.84
N THR A 36 20.16 3.54 6.74
CA THR A 36 19.34 2.36 6.42
C THR A 36 17.91 2.75 6.11
N LEU A 37 17.34 3.69 6.88
CA LEU A 37 16.00 4.22 6.65
C LEU A 37 15.92 4.92 5.29
N GLU A 38 16.91 5.76 4.98
CA GLU A 38 17.02 6.41 3.66
C GLU A 38 17.15 5.40 2.53
N SER A 39 17.91 4.32 2.74
CA SER A 39 18.10 3.27 1.74
C SER A 39 16.82 2.49 1.46
N GLU A 40 16.06 2.15 2.50
CA GLU A 40 14.74 1.50 2.33
C GLU A 40 13.78 2.45 1.58
N PHE A 41 13.70 3.72 1.99
CA PHE A 41 12.80 4.66 1.33
C PHE A 41 13.20 4.91 -0.13
N ALA A 42 14.50 5.01 -0.42
CA ALA A 42 15.02 5.11 -1.78
C ALA A 42 14.66 3.89 -2.63
N PHE A 43 14.71 2.68 -2.06
CA PHE A 43 14.23 1.47 -2.74
C PHE A 43 12.77 1.63 -3.18
N TRP A 44 11.87 2.06 -2.28
CA TRP A 44 10.46 2.28 -2.64
C TRP A 44 10.30 3.34 -3.72
N GLN A 45 10.95 4.49 -3.56
CA GLN A 45 10.88 5.59 -4.54
C GLN A 45 11.37 5.18 -5.94
N GLN A 46 12.41 4.35 -6.02
CA GLN A 46 13.04 3.98 -7.28
C GLN A 46 12.44 2.72 -7.92
N LYS A 47 11.98 1.76 -7.11
CA LYS A 47 11.60 0.42 -7.57
C LYS A 47 10.11 0.13 -7.47
N ARG A 48 9.35 0.95 -6.75
CA ARG A 48 7.94 0.71 -6.41
C ARG A 48 7.06 1.94 -6.54
N MET A 49 7.59 3.09 -6.98
CA MET A 49 6.77 4.26 -7.26
C MET A 49 6.65 4.50 -8.76
N ILE A 50 5.43 4.78 -9.20
CA ILE A 50 5.07 5.01 -10.59
C ILE A 50 4.22 6.28 -10.73
N ASP A 51 4.12 6.78 -11.95
CA ASP A 51 3.31 7.95 -12.28
C ASP A 51 1.85 7.53 -12.54
N VAL A 52 0.93 8.13 -11.80
CA VAL A 52 -0.52 7.92 -11.89
C VAL A 52 -1.17 9.20 -12.40
N LYS A 53 -1.85 9.13 -13.54
CA LYS A 53 -2.58 10.26 -14.12
C LYS A 53 -4.03 10.22 -13.66
N LYS A 54 -4.52 11.32 -13.06
CA LYS A 54 -5.92 11.48 -12.67
C LYS A 54 -6.31 12.94 -12.78
N ASN A 55 -7.46 13.23 -13.39
CA ASN A 55 -8.00 14.60 -13.55
C ASN A 55 -6.98 15.60 -14.15
N GLY A 56 -6.22 15.18 -15.16
CA GLY A 56 -5.22 16.02 -15.84
C GLY A 56 -3.94 16.30 -15.04
N ARG A 57 -3.77 15.69 -13.86
CA ARG A 57 -2.56 15.79 -13.03
C ARG A 57 -1.86 14.45 -12.92
N THR A 58 -0.54 14.49 -12.76
CA THR A 58 0.29 13.29 -12.55
C THR A 58 0.78 13.25 -11.11
N TYR A 59 0.60 12.11 -10.46
CA TYR A 59 0.99 11.87 -9.07
C TYR A 59 1.94 10.69 -9.00
N LYS A 60 3.04 10.82 -8.26
CA LYS A 60 3.95 9.70 -8.02
C LYS A 60 3.45 8.90 -6.81
N MET A 61 3.12 7.63 -7.01
CA MET A 61 2.48 6.77 -6.00
C MET A 61 3.10 5.38 -5.94
N GLY A 62 3.06 4.76 -4.76
CA GLY A 62 3.55 3.41 -4.53
C GLY A 62 2.61 2.33 -5.04
N HIS A 63 3.16 1.26 -5.62
CA HIS A 63 2.47 0.00 -5.90
C HIS A 63 3.36 -1.20 -5.51
N TYR A 64 2.76 -2.37 -5.32
CA TYR A 64 3.52 -3.61 -5.16
C TYR A 64 3.80 -4.22 -6.52
N ALA A 65 5.06 -4.55 -6.79
CA ALA A 65 5.48 -5.09 -8.08
C ALA A 65 6.75 -5.91 -7.92
N VAL A 66 6.75 -7.12 -8.43
CA VAL A 66 7.90 -8.02 -8.40
C VAL A 66 8.19 -8.48 -9.82
N ASN A 67 9.45 -8.40 -10.24
CA ASN A 67 9.89 -8.88 -11.55
C ASN A 67 10.54 -10.27 -11.41
N SER A 68 9.73 -11.32 -11.46
CA SER A 68 10.16 -12.71 -11.40
C SER A 68 9.13 -13.61 -12.06
N THR A 69 9.46 -14.10 -13.25
CA THR A 69 8.53 -14.82 -14.14
C THR A 69 8.43 -16.31 -13.88
N ARG A 70 8.72 -16.76 -12.65
CA ARG A 70 8.71 -18.18 -12.25
C ARG A 70 7.89 -18.39 -10.98
N PRO A 71 7.37 -19.59 -10.69
CA PRO A 71 6.67 -19.88 -9.44
C PRO A 71 7.48 -19.47 -8.19
N ARG A 72 6.80 -19.10 -7.10
CA ARG A 72 7.44 -18.90 -5.80
C ARG A 72 8.06 -20.22 -5.32
N PRO A 73 9.35 -20.25 -4.93
CA PRO A 73 9.98 -21.49 -4.46
C PRO A 73 9.26 -22.12 -3.26
N GLU A 74 8.71 -21.31 -2.36
CA GLU A 74 7.98 -21.75 -1.16
C GLU A 74 6.54 -22.19 -1.42
N SER A 75 6.01 -22.00 -2.64
CA SER A 75 4.65 -22.37 -3.04
C SER A 75 4.64 -22.83 -4.51
N TYR A 76 5.67 -23.58 -4.90
CA TYR A 76 5.98 -23.83 -6.31
C TYR A 76 4.84 -24.56 -7.01
N ARG A 77 4.34 -25.64 -6.38
CA ARG A 77 3.29 -26.49 -6.96
C ARG A 77 2.01 -25.68 -7.17
N GLU A 78 1.58 -24.97 -6.13
CA GLU A 78 0.35 -24.18 -6.13
C GLU A 78 0.39 -23.09 -7.21
N ASP A 79 1.48 -22.33 -7.28
CA ASP A 79 1.67 -21.29 -8.30
C ASP A 79 1.73 -21.89 -9.72
N TYR A 80 2.45 -23.00 -9.88
CA TYR A 80 2.63 -23.65 -11.19
C TYR A 80 1.32 -24.24 -11.74
N GLU A 81 0.57 -24.96 -10.90
CA GLU A 81 -0.71 -25.57 -11.26
C GLU A 81 -1.75 -24.51 -11.66
N GLN A 82 -1.86 -23.41 -10.90
CA GLN A 82 -2.76 -22.31 -11.27
C GLN A 82 -2.34 -21.63 -12.57
N ALA A 83 -1.04 -21.40 -12.77
CA ALA A 83 -0.55 -20.81 -14.01
C ALA A 83 -0.81 -21.70 -15.24
N GLN A 84 -0.93 -23.03 -15.07
CA GLN A 84 -1.28 -23.92 -16.19
C GLN A 84 -2.69 -23.66 -16.73
N LEU A 85 -3.60 -23.13 -15.91
CA LEU A 85 -4.96 -22.77 -16.31
C LEU A 85 -5.00 -21.51 -17.19
N LEU A 86 -3.87 -20.79 -17.30
CA LEU A 86 -3.74 -19.57 -18.09
C LEU A 86 -3.00 -19.83 -19.41
N PRO A 87 -3.31 -19.05 -20.47
CA PRO A 87 -2.50 -19.03 -21.69
C PRO A 87 -1.03 -18.75 -21.37
N GLU A 88 -0.12 -19.39 -22.09
CA GLU A 88 1.34 -19.29 -21.84
C GLU A 88 1.82 -17.84 -21.73
N LYS A 89 1.37 -16.98 -22.65
CA LYS A 89 1.68 -15.53 -22.67
C LYS A 89 1.26 -14.75 -21.42
N SER A 90 0.33 -15.28 -20.62
CA SER A 90 -0.21 -14.63 -19.42
C SER A 90 0.45 -15.14 -18.13
N ARG A 91 1.26 -16.21 -18.19
CA ARG A 91 1.82 -16.86 -17.00
C ARG A 91 2.85 -15.99 -16.30
N ASP A 92 3.70 -15.30 -17.04
CA ASP A 92 4.69 -14.37 -16.49
C ASP A 92 4.03 -13.23 -15.72
N PHE A 93 2.94 -12.67 -16.29
CA PHE A 93 2.13 -11.66 -15.61
C PHE A 93 1.54 -12.21 -14.32
N PHE A 94 0.96 -13.41 -14.36
CA PHE A 94 0.42 -14.07 -13.17
C PHE A 94 1.48 -14.27 -12.08
N TYR A 95 2.66 -14.81 -12.42
CA TYR A 95 3.75 -15.04 -11.46
C TYR A 95 4.27 -13.76 -10.82
N ASN A 96 4.36 -12.66 -11.59
CA ASN A 96 4.73 -11.36 -11.06
C ASN A 96 3.68 -10.84 -10.05
N ASN A 97 2.40 -10.98 -10.38
CA ASN A 97 1.30 -10.46 -9.55
C ASN A 97 1.05 -11.30 -8.29
N ILE A 98 1.21 -12.62 -8.35
CA ILE A 98 1.22 -13.49 -7.17
C ILE A 98 2.32 -13.07 -6.18
N LYS A 99 3.54 -12.81 -6.66
CA LYS A 99 4.63 -12.35 -5.79
C LYS A 99 4.42 -10.93 -5.28
N ALA A 100 3.84 -10.05 -6.08
CA ALA A 100 3.43 -8.73 -5.61
C ALA A 100 2.32 -8.81 -4.56
N GLY A 101 1.38 -9.75 -4.71
CA GLY A 101 0.38 -10.07 -3.68
C GLY A 101 1.05 -10.49 -2.37
N ALA A 102 2.05 -11.36 -2.43
CA ALA A 102 2.86 -11.72 -1.26
C ALA A 102 3.70 -10.55 -0.70
N GLU A 103 4.23 -9.68 -1.56
CA GLU A 103 4.93 -8.44 -1.13
C GLU A 103 4.00 -7.49 -0.37
N SER A 104 2.70 -7.51 -0.67
CA SER A 104 1.72 -6.69 0.04
C SER A 104 1.43 -7.15 1.47
N GLY A 105 1.72 -8.42 1.79
CA GLY A 105 1.30 -9.09 3.03
C GLY A 105 -0.18 -9.54 3.04
N TRP A 106 -0.88 -9.45 1.91
CA TRP A 106 -2.27 -9.89 1.72
C TRP A 106 -2.32 -11.01 0.65
N ASP A 107 -1.60 -12.12 0.88
CA ASP A 107 -1.60 -13.33 0.05
C ASP A 107 -2.55 -14.42 0.64
N PHE A 108 -3.74 -14.67 0.09
CA PHE A 108 -4.36 -13.95 -1.03
C PHE A 108 -5.69 -13.28 -0.68
N SER A 109 -6.08 -12.38 -1.57
CA SER A 109 -7.28 -11.59 -1.42
C SER A 109 -7.75 -11.09 -2.77
N ASN A 110 -9.06 -11.19 -3.03
CA ASN A 110 -9.73 -10.51 -4.13
C ASN A 110 -9.50 -9.00 -4.18
N ARG A 111 -8.93 -8.39 -3.13
CA ARG A 111 -8.38 -7.03 -3.16
C ARG A 111 -7.51 -6.80 -4.39
N TRP A 112 -6.71 -7.79 -4.75
CA TRP A 112 -5.74 -7.74 -5.84
C TRP A 112 -6.26 -8.19 -7.21
N CYS A 113 -7.51 -8.66 -7.29
CA CYS A 113 -8.07 -9.22 -8.51
C CYS A 113 -8.83 -8.15 -9.30
N ILE A 114 -8.55 -8.00 -10.59
CA ILE A 114 -9.31 -7.12 -11.50
C ILE A 114 -10.12 -8.01 -12.42
N ALA A 115 -11.46 -7.90 -12.36
CA ALA A 115 -12.33 -8.62 -13.26
C ALA A 115 -12.03 -8.24 -14.72
N ASP A 116 -12.02 -9.23 -15.60
CA ASP A 116 -11.90 -9.00 -17.03
C ASP A 116 -13.30 -8.95 -17.64
N ASN A 117 -13.48 -8.23 -18.76
CA ASN A 117 -14.81 -8.01 -19.35
C ASN A 117 -15.58 -9.31 -19.69
N ASN A 118 -14.86 -10.44 -19.82
CA ASN A 118 -15.42 -11.74 -20.16
C ASN A 118 -15.73 -12.64 -18.95
N ASN A 119 -15.25 -12.30 -17.73
CA ASN A 119 -15.47 -13.13 -16.54
C ASN A 119 -15.75 -12.26 -15.31
N ARG A 120 -17.01 -12.24 -14.87
CA ARG A 120 -17.49 -11.40 -13.76
C ARG A 120 -17.10 -11.96 -12.38
N THR A 121 -16.77 -13.24 -12.30
CA THR A 121 -16.37 -13.88 -11.04
C THR A 121 -14.88 -13.64 -10.81
N LEU A 122 -14.54 -12.88 -9.75
CA LEU A 122 -13.16 -12.67 -9.34
C LEU A 122 -12.58 -13.98 -8.80
N SER A 123 -11.41 -14.35 -9.33
CA SER A 123 -10.59 -15.45 -8.83
C SER A 123 -9.13 -15.01 -8.79
N LEU A 124 -8.30 -15.74 -8.05
CA LEU A 124 -6.86 -15.53 -8.02
C LEU A 124 -6.19 -15.56 -9.41
N LEU A 125 -6.79 -16.23 -10.41
CA LEU A 125 -6.33 -16.20 -11.81
C LEU A 125 -6.39 -14.79 -12.43
N ASN A 126 -7.18 -13.89 -11.85
CA ASN A 126 -7.33 -12.49 -12.26
C ASN A 126 -6.43 -11.53 -11.47
N ILE A 127 -5.50 -12.05 -10.66
CA ILE A 127 -4.62 -11.24 -9.83
C ILE A 127 -3.81 -10.26 -10.68
N SER A 128 -3.94 -8.98 -10.33
CA SER A 128 -3.40 -7.83 -11.06
C SER A 128 -2.83 -6.80 -10.08
N THR A 129 -2.23 -7.26 -8.98
CA THR A 129 -1.64 -6.45 -7.90
C THR A 129 -0.83 -5.26 -8.41
N GLN A 130 0.01 -5.44 -9.44
CA GLN A 130 0.86 -4.37 -9.97
C GLN A 130 0.07 -3.24 -10.66
N HIS A 131 -1.20 -3.46 -10.98
CA HIS A 131 -2.09 -2.44 -11.54
C HIS A 131 -2.91 -1.68 -10.48
N ILE A 132 -2.73 -1.99 -9.20
CA ILE A 132 -3.49 -1.40 -8.11
C ILE A 132 -2.56 -0.49 -7.30
N ILE A 133 -3.01 0.74 -7.07
CA ILE A 133 -2.38 1.68 -6.12
C ILE A 133 -3.02 1.44 -4.75
N PRO A 134 -2.29 0.85 -3.78
CA PRO A 134 -2.86 0.48 -2.50
C PRO A 134 -2.90 1.67 -1.54
N VAL A 135 -4.00 1.83 -0.80
CA VAL A 135 -4.18 2.88 0.21
C VAL A 135 -3.16 2.77 1.33
N ASP A 136 -3.01 1.57 1.89
CA ASP A 136 -2.10 1.27 2.99
C ASP A 136 -0.64 1.54 2.64
N LEU A 137 -0.16 1.06 1.48
CA LEU A 137 1.21 1.32 1.05
C LEU A 137 1.49 2.83 0.94
N ASN A 138 0.60 3.59 0.30
CA ASN A 138 0.82 5.02 0.10
C ASN A 138 0.73 5.81 1.42
N ALA A 139 -0.15 5.40 2.34
CA ALA A 139 -0.22 5.94 3.69
C ALA A 139 1.08 5.69 4.48
N ILE A 140 1.63 4.47 4.42
CA ILE A 140 2.90 4.12 5.07
C ILE A 140 4.05 4.92 4.45
N LEU A 141 4.15 5.00 3.12
CA LEU A 141 5.21 5.76 2.45
C LEU A 141 5.16 7.26 2.80
N GLN A 142 3.95 7.83 2.90
CA GLN A 142 3.77 9.22 3.33
C GLN A 142 4.27 9.41 4.77
N GLN A 143 3.94 8.48 5.68
CA GLN A 143 4.45 8.51 7.05
C GLN A 143 5.98 8.33 7.10
N ASN A 144 6.56 7.44 6.31
CA ASN A 144 8.01 7.23 6.27
C ASN A 144 8.74 8.49 5.83
N ALA A 145 8.25 9.17 4.79
CA ALA A 145 8.78 10.46 4.37
C ALA A 145 8.68 11.51 5.48
N ARG A 146 7.55 11.59 6.18
CA ARG A 146 7.37 12.52 7.30
C ARG A 146 8.34 12.21 8.44
N LEU A 147 8.48 10.94 8.82
CA LEU A 147 9.41 10.49 9.86
C LEU A 147 10.88 10.76 9.49
N LEU A 148 11.27 10.55 8.24
CA LEU A 148 12.61 10.94 7.77
C LEU A 148 12.85 12.45 7.92
N GLY A 149 11.84 13.27 7.61
CA GLY A 149 11.87 14.71 7.84
C GLY A 149 12.11 15.05 9.32
N GLU A 150 11.34 14.43 10.21
CA GLU A 150 11.43 14.59 11.67
C GLU A 150 12.81 14.12 12.20
N PHE A 151 13.29 12.94 11.77
CA PHE A 151 14.59 12.39 12.16
C PHE A 151 15.77 13.27 11.73
N HIS A 152 15.76 13.76 10.49
CA HIS A 152 16.80 14.68 10.03
C HIS A 152 16.76 16.01 10.79
N SER A 153 15.57 16.48 11.16
CA SER A 153 15.43 17.67 12.02
C SER A 153 16.08 17.44 13.40
N LEU A 154 15.84 16.27 14.01
CA LEU A 154 16.43 15.90 15.31
C LEU A 154 17.96 15.80 15.25
N LEU A 155 18.51 15.37 14.11
CA LEU A 155 19.96 15.29 13.88
C LEU A 155 20.58 16.62 13.37
N GLY A 156 19.80 17.70 13.25
CA GLY A 156 20.28 19.01 12.79
C GLY A 156 20.50 19.13 11.28
N ASN A 157 20.05 18.16 10.47
CA ASN A 157 20.15 18.20 9.01
C ASN A 157 18.92 18.87 8.38
N ASN A 158 18.90 20.19 8.39
CA ASN A 158 17.78 20.99 7.89
C ASN A 158 17.50 20.77 6.38
N ALA A 159 18.54 20.58 5.56
CA ALA A 159 18.37 20.39 4.12
C ALA A 159 17.62 19.08 3.82
N LYS A 160 18.03 17.96 4.43
CA LYS A 160 17.33 16.68 4.26
C LYS A 160 15.95 16.69 4.93
N SER A 161 15.81 17.36 6.07
CA SER A 161 14.49 17.54 6.71
C SER A 161 13.50 18.21 5.75
N GLN A 162 13.87 19.34 5.13
CA GLN A 162 13.02 20.04 4.17
C GLN A 162 12.70 19.19 2.94
N TYR A 163 13.69 18.45 2.42
CA TYR A 163 13.49 17.53 1.29
C TYR A 163 12.41 16.49 1.61
N TYR A 164 12.52 15.79 2.73
CA TYR A 164 11.58 14.72 3.07
C TYR A 164 10.20 15.24 3.45
N HIS A 165 10.09 16.40 4.09
CA HIS A 165 8.79 17.06 4.31
C HIS A 165 8.09 17.46 2.99
N LYS A 166 8.86 17.88 1.97
CA LYS A 166 8.32 18.14 0.63
C LYS A 166 7.80 16.86 -0.02
N VAL A 167 8.56 15.76 0.06
CA VAL A 167 8.13 14.45 -0.44
C VAL A 167 6.85 13.99 0.28
N ALA A 168 6.80 14.10 1.60
CA ALA A 168 5.62 13.75 2.40
C ALA A 168 4.38 14.58 2.01
N SER A 169 4.56 15.87 1.68
CA SER A 169 3.48 16.73 1.20
C SER A 169 2.98 16.35 -0.20
N GLN A 170 3.88 15.93 -1.09
CA GLN A 170 3.52 15.46 -2.43
C GLN A 170 2.74 14.13 -2.37
N LEU A 171 3.19 13.20 -1.52
CA LEU A 171 2.49 11.94 -1.25
C LEU A 171 1.11 12.19 -0.63
N GLN A 172 0.99 13.12 0.31
CA GLN A 172 -0.29 13.50 0.89
C GLN A 172 -1.27 14.00 -0.17
N MET A 173 -0.79 14.88 -1.06
CA MET A 173 -1.59 15.40 -2.15
C MET A 173 -2.04 14.26 -3.09
N ALA A 174 -1.17 13.28 -3.37
CA ALA A 174 -1.53 12.12 -4.16
C ALA A 174 -2.63 11.27 -3.48
N ILE A 175 -2.51 11.00 -2.18
CA ILE A 175 -3.54 10.30 -1.39
C ILE A 175 -4.88 11.03 -1.46
N ASP A 176 -4.88 12.35 -1.25
CA ASP A 176 -6.10 13.16 -1.22
C ASP A 176 -6.79 13.24 -2.59
N ASN A 177 -6.05 13.17 -3.70
CA ASN A 177 -6.63 13.32 -5.04
C ASN A 177 -6.92 11.98 -5.74
N VAL A 178 -6.11 10.95 -5.47
CA VAL A 178 -6.22 9.65 -6.15
C VAL A 178 -7.06 8.67 -5.34
N LEU A 179 -6.83 8.59 -4.03
CA LEU A 179 -7.37 7.52 -3.18
C LEU A 179 -8.60 7.93 -2.39
N TRP A 180 -8.75 9.20 -2.03
CA TRP A 180 -9.98 9.67 -1.37
C TRP A 180 -11.18 9.59 -2.34
N ASN A 181 -12.24 8.92 -1.91
CA ASN A 181 -13.52 8.88 -2.60
C ASN A 181 -14.54 9.69 -1.80
N GLU A 182 -15.03 10.77 -2.41
CA GLU A 182 -15.96 11.71 -1.75
C GLU A 182 -17.36 11.12 -1.53
N GLU A 183 -17.82 10.27 -2.45
CA GLU A 183 -19.15 9.65 -2.39
C GLU A 183 -19.22 8.60 -1.28
N GLU A 184 -18.21 7.74 -1.20
CA GLU A 184 -18.09 6.69 -0.18
C GLU A 184 -17.63 7.25 1.17
N GLY A 185 -16.98 8.42 1.17
CA GLY A 185 -16.47 9.06 2.38
C GLY A 185 -15.30 8.31 3.02
N THR A 186 -14.47 7.65 2.21
CA THR A 186 -13.31 6.87 2.66
C THR A 186 -12.19 6.88 1.60
N TRP A 187 -11.01 6.36 1.95
CA TRP A 187 -9.98 6.06 0.95
C TRP A 187 -10.18 4.68 0.35
N LEU A 188 -10.00 4.57 -0.95
CA LEU A 188 -10.13 3.33 -1.71
C LEU A 188 -8.89 3.11 -2.56
N ASP A 189 -8.51 1.84 -2.73
CA ASP A 189 -7.47 1.48 -3.69
C ASP A 189 -7.87 1.96 -5.10
N TYR A 190 -6.88 2.28 -5.93
CA TYR A 190 -7.13 2.75 -7.30
C TYR A 190 -6.70 1.72 -8.32
N ASP A 191 -7.62 1.33 -9.21
CA ASP A 191 -7.36 0.47 -10.36
C ASP A 191 -6.84 1.34 -11.51
N MET A 192 -5.55 1.24 -11.81
CA MET A 192 -4.93 2.01 -12.89
C MET A 192 -5.28 1.48 -14.28
N LYS A 193 -5.64 0.20 -14.40
CA LYS A 193 -6.00 -0.39 -15.70
C LYS A 193 -7.32 0.17 -16.20
N ASN A 194 -8.28 0.33 -15.28
CA ASN A 194 -9.64 0.81 -15.57
C ASN A 194 -9.89 2.25 -15.10
N GLU A 195 -8.85 2.92 -14.60
CA GLU A 195 -8.88 4.30 -14.10
C GLU A 195 -9.97 4.61 -13.06
N LYS A 196 -10.30 3.64 -12.19
CA LYS A 196 -11.44 3.73 -11.26
C LYS A 196 -11.10 3.37 -9.81
N PRO A 197 -11.81 3.94 -8.82
CA PRO A 197 -11.70 3.49 -7.43
C PRO A 197 -12.24 2.06 -7.25
N ARG A 198 -11.70 1.34 -6.27
CA ARG A 198 -12.11 -0.02 -5.89
C ARG A 198 -12.97 0.03 -4.63
N HIS A 199 -14.29 -0.07 -4.81
CA HIS A 199 -15.29 0.18 -3.75
C HIS A 199 -15.41 -0.91 -2.68
N ALA A 200 -14.73 -2.05 -2.82
CA ALA A 200 -14.79 -3.11 -1.82
C ALA A 200 -14.19 -2.64 -0.49
N PHE A 201 -14.86 -2.99 0.62
CA PHE A 201 -14.34 -2.71 1.95
C PHE A 201 -13.11 -3.57 2.24
N TYR A 202 -12.06 -2.90 2.69
CA TYR A 202 -10.90 -3.49 3.34
C TYR A 202 -10.47 -2.59 4.51
N PRO A 203 -10.02 -3.14 5.65
CA PRO A 203 -9.47 -2.34 6.75
C PRO A 203 -8.33 -1.40 6.33
N SER A 204 -7.58 -1.75 5.28
CA SER A 204 -6.55 -0.91 4.66
C SER A 204 -7.08 0.45 4.19
N ASN A 205 -8.37 0.58 3.87
CA ASN A 205 -9.03 1.84 3.54
C ASN A 205 -8.87 2.88 4.67
N LEU A 206 -8.68 2.42 5.90
CA LEU A 206 -8.53 3.26 7.10
C LEU A 206 -7.06 3.59 7.43
N ALA A 207 -6.09 3.02 6.71
CA ALA A 207 -4.67 3.21 6.97
C ALA A 207 -4.24 4.70 7.04
N PRO A 208 -4.79 5.64 6.24
CA PRO A 208 -4.47 7.05 6.38
C PRO A 208 -4.81 7.63 7.75
N LEU A 209 -5.84 7.14 8.44
CA LEU A 209 -6.13 7.55 9.82
C LEU A 209 -5.02 7.10 10.78
N TYR A 210 -4.60 5.83 10.64
CA TYR A 210 -3.55 5.24 11.46
C TYR A 210 -2.22 5.99 11.28
N THR A 211 -1.82 6.25 10.03
CA THR A 211 -0.55 6.89 9.72
C THR A 211 -0.57 8.42 9.87
N ARG A 212 -1.77 8.99 10.03
CA ARG A 212 -2.08 10.44 9.95
C ARG A 212 -1.74 11.04 8.59
N SER A 213 -1.89 10.25 7.53
CA SER A 213 -1.63 10.64 6.13
C SER A 213 -2.90 11.17 5.46
N TYR A 214 -3.50 12.20 6.07
CA TYR A 214 -4.63 12.95 5.53
C TYR A 214 -4.47 14.45 5.82
N ASN A 215 -5.23 15.30 5.13
CA ASN A 215 -5.27 16.73 5.47
C ASN A 215 -5.81 16.95 6.89
N ARG A 216 -4.90 17.21 7.84
CA ARG A 216 -5.22 17.33 9.27
C ARG A 216 -6.16 18.49 9.61
N LEU A 217 -6.26 19.52 8.76
CA LEU A 217 -7.24 20.61 8.93
C LEU A 217 -8.68 20.09 8.75
N GLN A 218 -8.85 19.01 7.99
CA GLN A 218 -10.15 18.36 7.73
C GLN A 218 -10.40 17.13 8.62
N ARG A 219 -9.63 16.94 9.69
CA ARG A 219 -9.73 15.75 10.58
C ARG A 219 -11.16 15.43 11.02
N LYS A 220 -11.96 16.44 11.36
CA LYS A 220 -13.35 16.26 11.83
C LYS A 220 -14.24 15.75 10.70
N ARG A 221 -14.07 16.28 9.49
CA ARG A 221 -14.78 15.84 8.28
C ARG A 221 -14.45 14.38 7.99
N TYR A 222 -13.16 14.04 7.90
CA TYR A 222 -12.75 12.66 7.63
C TYR A 222 -13.27 11.68 8.68
N ALA A 223 -13.16 12.01 9.97
CA ALA A 223 -13.67 11.16 11.03
C ALA A 223 -15.19 10.91 10.90
N LEU A 224 -15.98 11.94 10.64
CA LEU A 224 -17.43 11.82 10.46
C LEU A 224 -17.79 10.99 9.22
N SER A 225 -17.12 11.25 8.08
CA SER A 225 -17.31 10.48 6.85
C SER A 225 -16.99 9.00 7.03
N ILE A 226 -15.90 8.68 7.74
CA ILE A 226 -15.47 7.30 7.97
C ILE A 226 -16.40 6.58 8.94
N VAL A 227 -16.86 7.22 10.01
CA VAL A 227 -17.87 6.63 10.90
C VAL A 227 -19.15 6.33 10.12
N LYS A 228 -19.57 7.22 9.23
CA LYS A 228 -20.71 6.97 8.32
C LYS A 228 -20.43 5.77 7.41
N TYR A 229 -19.27 5.73 6.76
CA TYR A 229 -18.84 4.64 5.88
C TYR A 229 -18.88 3.28 6.60
N LEU A 230 -18.29 3.18 7.79
CA LEU A 230 -18.26 1.94 8.58
C LEU A 230 -19.67 1.46 8.94
N LYS A 231 -20.58 2.37 9.31
CA LYS A 231 -21.99 2.04 9.57
C LYS A 231 -22.72 1.59 8.31
N THR A 232 -22.52 2.29 7.19
CA THR A 232 -23.12 1.92 5.89
C THR A 232 -22.66 0.54 5.41
N GLN A 233 -21.40 0.18 5.67
CA GLN A 233 -20.83 -1.12 5.37
C GLN A 233 -21.13 -2.19 6.44
N ASN A 234 -21.91 -1.85 7.49
CA ASN A 234 -22.26 -2.70 8.63
C ASN A 234 -21.03 -3.28 9.38
N ILE A 235 -19.90 -2.58 9.38
CA ILE A 235 -18.65 -3.07 9.98
C ILE A 235 -18.76 -3.17 11.50
N ASP A 236 -19.56 -2.31 12.12
CA ASP A 236 -19.82 -2.31 13.57
C ASP A 236 -20.72 -3.46 14.04
N THR A 237 -21.28 -4.24 13.11
CA THR A 237 -22.11 -5.42 13.45
C THR A 237 -21.29 -6.70 13.68
N PHE A 238 -20.00 -6.69 13.32
CA PHE A 238 -19.11 -7.84 13.50
C PHE A 238 -18.59 -7.92 14.95
N LEU A 239 -19.21 -8.79 15.75
CA LEU A 239 -18.88 -8.97 17.17
C LEU A 239 -17.41 -9.37 17.43
N GLY A 240 -16.79 -10.09 16.49
CA GLY A 240 -15.40 -10.53 16.58
C GLY A 240 -14.36 -9.48 16.21
N GLY A 241 -14.78 -8.24 15.93
CA GLY A 241 -13.92 -7.17 15.42
C GLY A 241 -14.04 -6.97 13.91
N THR A 242 -13.20 -6.11 13.37
CA THR A 242 -13.27 -5.70 11.95
C THR A 242 -12.88 -6.85 11.02
N PRO A 243 -13.74 -7.27 10.07
CA PRO A 243 -13.39 -8.31 9.11
C PRO A 243 -12.35 -7.81 8.10
N THR A 244 -11.51 -8.71 7.59
CA THR A 244 -10.51 -8.41 6.55
C THR A 244 -11.17 -8.00 5.22
N SER A 245 -12.33 -8.59 4.90
CA SER A 245 -13.16 -8.25 3.74
C SER A 245 -14.61 -8.62 4.03
N LEU A 246 -15.55 -8.06 3.26
CA LEU A 246 -16.96 -8.49 3.28
C LEU A 246 -17.25 -9.66 2.33
N ASN A 247 -16.30 -10.03 1.48
CA ASN A 247 -16.43 -11.14 0.55
C ASN A 247 -15.83 -12.43 1.15
N TYR A 248 -16.60 -13.51 1.16
CA TYR A 248 -16.12 -14.84 1.54
C TYR A 248 -15.54 -15.56 0.33
N THR A 249 -14.24 -15.37 0.10
CA THR A 249 -13.56 -15.88 -1.11
C THR A 249 -12.99 -17.28 -0.93
N GLY A 250 -12.73 -17.71 0.30
CA GLY A 250 -12.04 -18.97 0.61
C GLY A 250 -10.55 -18.95 0.24
N GLU A 251 -10.02 -17.77 -0.07
CA GLU A 251 -8.60 -17.49 -0.35
C GLU A 251 -7.82 -17.18 0.94
#